data_AF-A0A382GFI3-F1
#
_entry.id   AF-A0A382GFI3-F1
#
_cell.length_a   1.000
_cell.length_b   1.000
_cell.length_c   1.000
_cell.angle_alpha   90.00
_cell.angle_beta   90.00
_cell.angle_gamma   90.00
#
_symmetry.space_group_name_H-M   'P 1'
#
loop_
_entity.id
_entity.type
_entity.pdbx_description
1 polymer ?
#
loop_
_entity_poly.entity_id
_entity_poly.type
_entity_poly.pdbx_seq_one_letter_code
_entity_poly.pdbx_strand_id
1 'polypeptide(L)' 'MTRRNGIAILMGVELILNAANINFVAFSRFGGMNLDGHIFALLVIVLAAAEAAVALAIIINIYNNMNTINVDEASTMKE' A
#
# COMPACT_ATOMS: atom_id res chain seq x y z
N MET A 1 15.68 -1.49 12.66
CA MET A 1 15.24 -0.13 12.25
C MET A 1 13.98 -0.28 11.42
N THR A 2 12.86 -0.61 12.05
CA THR A 2 11.56 -0.78 11.38
C THR A 2 10.70 0.46 11.62
N ARG A 3 9.97 0.91 10.60
CA ARG A 3 8.97 1.97 10.74
C ARG A 3 7.84 1.39 11.58
N ARG A 4 7.60 1.98 12.74
CA ARG A 4 6.51 1.59 13.67
C ARG A 4 5.22 2.36 13.45
N ASN A 5 5.30 3.48 12.72
CA ASN A 5 4.15 4.30 12.40
C ASN A 5 3.35 3.65 11.25
N GLY A 6 2.08 3.33 11.49
CA GLY A 6 1.19 2.70 10.51
C GLY A 6 1.07 3.49 9.19
N ILE A 7 1.06 4.82 9.24
CA ILE A 7 1.03 5.68 8.04
C ILE A 7 2.32 5.52 7.24
N ALA A 8 3.47 5.42 7.92
CA ALA A 8 4.75 5.25 7.25
C ALA A 8 4.91 3.86 6.63
N ILE A 9 4.23 2.85 7.18
CA ILE A 9 4.13 1.50 6.58
C ILE A 9 3.26 1.58 5.33
N LEU A 10 2.09 2.20 5.40
CA LEU A 10 1.19 2.39 4.25
C LEU A 10 1.90 3.11 3.09
N MET A 11 2.61 4.22 3.37
CA MET A 11 3.42 4.90 2.36
C MET A 11 4.48 4.00 1.72
N GLY A 12 5.05 3.06 2.48
CA GLY A 12 5.97 2.06 1.94
C GLY A 12 5.29 1.12 0.96
N VAL A 13 4.08 0.67 1.26
CA VAL A 13 3.29 -0.19 0.36
C VAL A 13 2.92 0.55 -0.92
N GLU A 14 2.45 1.80 -0.83
CA GLU A 14 2.15 2.64 -2.00
C GLU A 14 3.36 2.82 -2.91
N LEU A 15 4.56 3.03 -2.34
CA LEU A 15 5.80 3.12 -3.11
C LEU A 15 6.15 1.82 -3.83
N ILE A 16 5.91 0.66 -3.19
CA ILE A 16 6.13 -0.65 -3.81
C ILE A 16 5.14 -0.86 -4.97
N LEU A 17 3.87 -0.52 -4.80
CA LEU A 17 2.86 -0.61 -5.87
C LEU A 17 3.20 0.32 -7.04
N ASN A 18 3.70 1.53 -6.76
CA ASN A 18 4.16 2.44 -7.81
C ASN A 18 5.39 1.89 -8.56
N ALA A 19 6.33 1.27 -7.85
CA ALA A 19 7.45 0.58 -8.49
C ALA A 19 6.99 -0.58 -9.39
N ALA A 20 5.98 -1.35 -8.96
CA ALA A 20 5.37 -2.39 -9.79
C ALA A 20 4.73 -1.81 -11.06
N ASN A 21 4.05 -0.67 -10.98
CA ASN A 21 3.49 0.04 -12.15
C ASN A 21 4.56 0.45 -13.15
N ILE A 22 5.68 1.00 -12.67
CA ILE A 22 6.81 1.35 -13.52
C ILE A 22 7.34 0.10 -14.25
N ASN A 23 7.45 -1.03 -13.54
CA ASN A 23 7.87 -2.29 -14.16
C ASN A 23 6.88 -2.77 -15.23
N PHE A 24 5.57 -2.73 -14.98
CA PHE A 24 4.57 -3.13 -15.97
C PHE A 24 4.66 -2.29 -17.26
N VAL A 25 4.78 -0.96 -17.12
CA VAL A 25 4.93 -0.05 -18.27
C VAL A 25 6.26 -0.31 -19.00
N ALA A 26 7.35 -0.55 -18.26
CA ALA A 26 8.64 -0.89 -18.82
C ALA A 26 8.61 -2.21 -19.60
N PHE A 27 7.98 -3.26 -19.07
CA PHE A 27 7.81 -4.53 -19.79
C PHE A 27 6.89 -4.39 -21.01
N SER A 28 5.91 -3.50 -20.95
CA SER A 28 5.10 -3.17 -22.12
C SER A 28 5.95 -2.59 -23.27
N ARG A 29 6.93 -1.73 -22.93
CA ARG A 29 7.81 -1.07 -23.90
C ARG A 29 8.98 -1.94 -24.36
N PHE A 30 9.62 -2.68 -23.46
CA PHE A 30 10.87 -3.40 -23.72
C PHE A 30 10.71 -4.93 -23.81
N GLY A 31 9.61 -5.49 -23.28
CA GLY A 31 9.37 -6.94 -23.21
C GLY A 31 8.33 -7.47 -24.20
N GLY A 32 7.79 -6.63 -25.10
CA GLY A 32 6.81 -7.04 -26.10
C GLY A 32 5.38 -7.19 -25.60
N MET A 33 5.09 -6.76 -24.37
CA MET A 33 3.77 -6.87 -23.73
C MET A 33 2.77 -5.75 -24.14
N ASN A 34 3.16 -4.87 -25.07
CA ASN A 34 2.35 -3.82 -25.71
C ASN A 34 1.31 -3.15 -24.77
N LEU A 35 0.02 -3.41 -24.99
CA LEU A 35 -1.08 -2.76 -24.27
C LEU A 35 -1.34 -3.37 -22.88
N ASP A 36 -0.99 -4.64 -22.67
CA ASP A 36 -1.36 -5.37 -21.46
C ASP A 36 -0.65 -4.78 -20.23
N GLY A 37 0.61 -4.35 -20.37
CA GLY A 37 1.34 -3.68 -19.29
C GLY A 37 0.68 -2.37 -18.83
N HIS A 38 0.02 -1.64 -19.74
CA HIS A 38 -0.74 -0.44 -19.39
C HIS A 38 -2.05 -0.78 -18.68
N ILE A 39 -2.74 -1.84 -19.12
CA ILE A 39 -3.99 -2.31 -18.49
C ILE A 39 -3.71 -2.77 -17.05
N PHE A 40 -2.65 -3.55 -16.83
CA PHE A 40 -2.28 -3.98 -15.48
C PHE A 40 -1.88 -2.81 -14.57
N ALA A 41 -1.14 -1.83 -15.08
CA ALA A 41 -0.80 -0.64 -14.30
C ALA A 41 -2.06 0.14 -13.85
N LEU A 42 -3.07 0.27 -14.72
CA LEU A 42 -4.33 0.90 -14.36
C LEU A 42 -5.09 0.11 -13.29
N LEU A 43 -5.14 -1.22 -13.40
CA LEU A 43 -5.76 -2.06 -12.37
C LEU A 43 -5.08 -1.92 -11.01
N VAL A 44 -3.74 -1.85 -10.99
CA VAL A 44 -2.98 -1.64 -9.76
C VAL A 44 -3.24 -0.26 -9.15
N ILE A 45 -3.40 0.80 -9.96
CA ILE A 45 -3.77 2.13 -9.46
C ILE A 45 -5.16 2.10 -8.79
N VAL A 46 -6.14 1.42 -9.40
CA VAL A 46 -7.48 1.27 -8.82
C VAL A 46 -7.44 0.45 -7.53
N LEU A 47 -6.65 -0.64 -7.50
CA LEU A 47 -6.41 -1.44 -6.31
C LEU A 47 -5.78 -0.60 -5.18
N ALA A 48 -4.74 0.18 -5.48
CA ALA A 48 -4.05 1.04 -4.51
C ALA A 48 -5.02 2.07 -3.90
N ALA A 49 -5.89 2.68 -4.73
CA ALA A 49 -6.91 3.60 -4.23
C ALA A 49 -7.89 2.92 -3.26
N ALA A 50 -8.32 1.69 -3.56
CA ALA A 50 -9.19 0.92 -2.67
C ALA A 50 -8.48 0.49 -1.37
N GLU A 51 -7.23 0.04 -1.48
CA GLU A 51 -6.38 -0.33 -0.34
C GLU A 51 -6.19 0.86 0.61
N ALA A 52 -5.76 2.02 0.08
CA ALA A 52 -5.50 3.22 0.87
C ALA A 52 -6.73 3.67 1.66
N ALA A 53 -7.93 3.58 1.08
CA ALA A 53 -9.17 3.92 1.77
C ALA A 53 -9.45 2.99 2.96
N VAL A 54 -9.29 1.67 2.77
CA VAL A 54 -9.50 0.68 3.84
C VAL A 54 -8.42 0.78 4.92
N ALA A 55 -7.15 0.87 4.53
CA ALA A 55 -6.03 0.98 5.45
C ALA A 55 -6.12 2.24 6.31
N LEU A 56 -6.47 3.38 5.71
CA LEU A 56 -6.65 4.63 6.45
C LEU A 56 -7.83 4.55 7.43
N ALA A 57 -8.95 3.93 7.03
CA ALA A 57 -10.09 3.72 7.93
C ALA A 57 -9.70 2.88 9.16
N ILE A 58 -8.89 1.83 8.96
CA ILE A 58 -8.36 1.00 10.05
C ILE A 58 -7.42 1.82 10.95
N ILE A 59 -6.48 2.57 10.37
CA ILE A 59 -5.53 3.40 11.14
C ILE A 59 -6.26 4.45 11.99
N ILE A 60 -7.29 5.11 11.43
CA ILE A 60 -8.10 6.07 12.18
C ILE A 60 -8.85 5.39 13.32
N ASN A 61 -9.42 4.20 13.08
CA ASN A 61 -10.13 3.45 14.13
C ASN A 61 -9.18 3.06 15.28
N ILE A 62 -7.98 2.59 14.97
CA ILE A 62 -6.94 2.29 15.96
C ILE A 62 -6.56 3.55 16.74
N TYR A 63 -6.33 4.66 16.04
CA TYR A 63 -6.01 5.93 16.68
C TYR A 63 -7.13 6.41 17.62
N ASN A 64 -8.39 6.26 17.23
CA ASN A 64 -9.52 6.65 18.09
C ASN A 64 -9.65 5.78 19.35
N ASN A 65 -9.26 4.50 19.30
CA ASN A 65 -9.35 3.59 20.44
C ASN A 65 -8.10 3.61 21.33
N MET A 66 -6.92 3.90 20.75
CA MET A 66 -5.63 3.73 21.42
C MET A 66 -4.80 5.02 21.52
N ASN A 67 -5.27 6.13 20.92
CA ASN A 67 -4.59 7.43 20.83
C ASN A 67 -3.16 7.38 20.26
N THR A 68 -2.84 6.32 19.51
CA THR A 68 -1.51 6.05 18.97
C THR A 68 -1.61 5.50 17.55
N ILE A 69 -0.63 5.83 16.72
CA ILE A 69 -0.47 5.29 15.35
C ILE A 69 0.68 4.27 15.27
N ASN A 70 1.24 3.90 16.43
CA ASN A 70 2.28 2.90 16.53
C ASN A 70 1.67 1.49 16.48
N VAL A 71 2.01 0.71 15.45
CA VAL A 71 1.43 -0.62 15.25
C VAL A 71 1.87 -1.65 16.30
N ASP A 72 3.01 -1.45 16.96
CA ASP A 72 3.50 -2.38 18.00
C ASP A 72 2.66 -2.30 19.29
N GLU A 73 1.97 -1.17 19.50
CA GLU A 73 1.11 -0.95 20.67
C GLU A 73 -0.24 -1.67 20.54
N ALA A 74 -0.67 -2.02 19.32
CA ALA A 74 -1.86 -2.82 19.03
C ALA A 74 -1.63 -4.32 19.29
N SER A 75 -1.17 -4.69 20.49
CA SER A 75 -0.79 -6.06 20.87
C SER A 75 -1.70 -6.73 21.90
N THR A 76 -2.93 -6.23 22.05
CA THR A 76 -3.92 -6.67 23.06
C THR A 76 -4.38 -8.14 22.95
N MET A 77 -4.03 -8.85 21.87
CA MET A 77 -4.37 -10.27 21.66
C MET A 77 -3.24 -11.25 22.03
N LYS A 78 -2.17 -10.79 22.71
CA LYS A 78 -1.01 -11.63 23.08
C LYS A 78 -1.15 -12.39 24.41
N GLU A 79 -2.36 -12.47 24.98
CA GLU A 79 -2.69 -13.32 26.12
C GLU A 79 -3.61 -14.48 25.69
#